data_AF-A0A7S0TTL1-F1
#
_entry.id   AF-A0A7S0TTL1-F1
#
_cell.length_a   1.000
_cell.length_b   1.000
_cell.length_c   1.000
_cell.angle_alpha   90.00
_cell.angle_beta   90.00
_cell.angle_gamma   90.00
#
_symmetry.space_group_name_H-M   'P 1'
#
loop_
_entity.id
_entity.type
_entity.pdbx_description
1 polymer ?
#
loop_
_entity_poly.entity_id
_entity_poly.type
_entity_poly.pdbx_seq_one_letter_code
_entity_poly.pdbx_strand_id
1 'polypeptide(L)'
;KEEEDGREKRRKDLLSRRVSSTMRGVLLLFILPILLFLPILTNAKPILPKKMKSSSSEKFFHFHTDFPFQLCDAIVHEMYFELHRHSFHEQSGEDDIFETAGLAVCLGVMQNYTMSPDEDKMYYLKKAPDDMEPEDKDAFLMHDIEGTMVLKRACGKMTEDGQFAISETMYKQALTETPEQISSSLCPSLVMGSKKKDKAFNPKTHTEGSDYVKGDGGQPWPRDQRAFEKIMRERDTAGILQEMMEIEMHNPDRLMPEEAQKRLSEAKEGVRCQVCKSAVREAHAKAGEASKLPSFKDKWQRGSIVTDVVAKICHGPDYDKVNMGFFPTVAGNPPQWGEGIGVKQLKEGDKAYDKHPSGWKLFRYKGGDIEAAKERAAADMGLDIATYNVFTSALVRHVCRTVVDERQADDDLAELILDSLNEKPSKVIRDYCSNECASDTKARKSHWHDEL
;
A
#
# COMPACT_ATOMS: atom_id res chain seq x y z
N LYS A 1 83.24 -46.80 -18.92
CA LYS A 1 81.87 -47.30 -19.22
C LYS A 1 81.04 -47.53 -17.96
N GLU A 2 81.42 -48.42 -17.02
CA GLU A 2 80.65 -48.56 -15.75
C GLU A 2 80.64 -47.29 -14.88
N GLU A 3 81.73 -46.52 -14.86
CA GLU A 3 81.78 -45.24 -14.14
C GLU A 3 80.93 -44.13 -14.80
N GLU A 4 80.69 -44.23 -16.10
CA GLU A 4 79.88 -43.27 -16.87
C GLU A 4 78.38 -43.54 -16.65
N ASP A 5 77.96 -44.80 -16.68
CA ASP A 5 76.59 -45.22 -16.37
C ASP A 5 76.19 -44.85 -14.93
N GLY A 6 77.12 -44.94 -13.99
CA GLY A 6 76.89 -44.54 -12.60
C GLY A 6 76.62 -43.05 -12.42
N ARG A 7 77.25 -42.18 -13.21
CA ARG A 7 77.04 -40.72 -13.14
C ARG A 7 75.76 -40.29 -13.84
N GLU A 8 75.38 -40.96 -14.93
CA GLU A 8 74.14 -40.65 -15.64
C GLU A 8 72.90 -41.02 -14.82
N LYS A 9 72.94 -42.16 -14.11
CA LYS A 9 71.85 -42.59 -13.21
C LYS A 9 71.65 -41.61 -12.04
N ARG A 10 72.74 -41.13 -11.44
CA ARG A 10 72.66 -40.10 -10.36
C ARG A 10 72.14 -38.75 -10.88
N ARG A 11 72.44 -38.36 -12.12
CA ARG A 11 71.89 -37.14 -12.74
C ARG A 11 70.38 -37.26 -12.99
N LYS A 12 69.91 -38.42 -13.46
CA LYS A 12 68.47 -38.66 -13.69
C LYS A 12 67.67 -38.68 -12.38
N ASP A 13 68.23 -39.25 -11.31
CA ASP A 13 67.58 -39.25 -9.99
C ASP A 13 67.52 -37.85 -9.35
N LEU A 14 68.55 -37.02 -9.54
CA LEU A 14 68.56 -35.63 -9.04
C LEU A 14 67.59 -34.73 -9.82
N LEU A 15 67.45 -34.93 -11.14
CA LEU A 15 66.47 -34.21 -11.96
C LEU A 15 65.04 -34.62 -11.63
N SER A 16 64.77 -35.91 -11.43
CA SER A 16 63.44 -36.41 -11.03
C SER A 16 62.99 -35.84 -9.67
N ARG A 17 63.90 -35.75 -8.69
CA ARG A 17 63.59 -35.15 -7.38
C ARG A 17 63.34 -33.63 -7.44
N ARG A 18 64.00 -32.89 -8.34
CA ARG A 18 63.73 -31.45 -8.52
C ARG A 18 62.38 -31.19 -9.21
N VAL A 19 62.04 -31.95 -10.25
CA VAL A 19 60.77 -31.77 -10.98
C VAL A 19 59.56 -32.12 -10.10
N SER A 20 59.68 -33.15 -9.25
CA SER A 20 58.60 -33.51 -8.31
C SER A 20 58.37 -32.48 -7.20
N SER A 21 59.38 -31.68 -6.83
CA SER A 21 59.25 -30.65 -5.79
C SER A 21 58.63 -29.37 -6.34
N THR A 22 58.97 -28.97 -7.57
CA THR A 22 58.42 -27.76 -8.20
C THR A 22 56.97 -27.96 -8.66
N MET A 23 56.60 -29.14 -9.16
CA MET A 23 55.20 -29.40 -9.53
C MET A 23 54.24 -29.41 -8.33
N ARG A 24 54.67 -29.93 -7.17
CA ARG A 24 53.84 -29.92 -5.95
C ARG A 24 53.60 -28.51 -5.41
N GLY A 25 54.59 -27.61 -5.51
CA GLY A 25 54.44 -26.21 -5.12
C GLY A 25 53.51 -25.42 -6.03
N VAL A 26 53.60 -25.63 -7.35
CA VAL A 26 52.74 -24.96 -8.33
C VAL A 26 51.29 -25.46 -8.23
N LEU A 27 51.07 -26.77 -8.05
CA LEU A 27 49.72 -27.32 -7.89
C LEU A 27 49.03 -26.78 -6.62
N LEU A 28 49.77 -26.64 -5.51
CA LEU A 28 49.26 -26.03 -4.28
C LEU A 28 48.92 -24.54 -4.47
N LEU A 29 49.70 -23.79 -5.24
CA LEU A 29 49.41 -22.38 -5.55
C LEU A 29 48.15 -22.18 -6.42
N PHE A 30 47.77 -23.17 -7.24
CA PHE A 30 46.52 -23.12 -8.01
C PHE A 30 45.31 -23.69 -7.25
N ILE A 31 45.51 -24.69 -6.39
CA ILE A 31 44.41 -25.32 -5.63
C ILE A 31 44.01 -24.49 -4.41
N LEU A 32 44.95 -23.81 -3.74
CA LEU A 32 44.65 -23.03 -2.53
C LEU A 32 43.67 -21.87 -2.78
N PRO A 33 43.77 -21.08 -3.87
CA PRO A 33 42.77 -20.07 -4.21
C PRO A 33 41.40 -20.70 -4.47
N ILE A 34 41.34 -21.79 -5.24
CA ILE A 34 40.08 -22.49 -5.56
C ILE A 34 39.40 -22.98 -4.28
N LEU A 35 40.16 -23.58 -3.34
CA LEU A 35 39.66 -24.04 -2.04
C LEU A 35 39.31 -22.90 -1.09
N LEU A 36 39.98 -21.74 -1.16
CA LEU A 36 39.64 -20.56 -0.36
C LEU A 36 38.40 -19.82 -0.90
N PHE A 37 38.13 -19.90 -2.21
CA PHE A 37 36.92 -19.31 -2.82
C PHE A 37 35.68 -20.22 -2.73
N LEU A 38 35.85 -21.55 -2.66
CA LEU A 38 34.77 -22.54 -2.51
C LEU A 38 33.82 -22.29 -1.32
N PRO A 39 34.28 -22.03 -0.07
CA PRO A 39 33.38 -21.78 1.06
C PRO A 39 32.71 -20.39 1.02
N ILE A 40 33.19 -19.47 0.18
CA ILE A 40 32.55 -18.15 0.03
C ILE A 40 31.30 -18.28 -0.85
N LEU A 41 31.21 -19.27 -1.74
CA LEU A 41 30.04 -19.50 -2.60
C LEU A 41 28.86 -20.18 -1.88
N THR A 42 29.05 -20.78 -0.70
CA THR A 42 28.02 -21.60 -0.06
C THR A 42 27.07 -20.85 0.88
N ASN A 43 27.23 -19.54 1.08
CA ASN A 43 26.47 -18.78 2.07
C ASN A 43 25.43 -17.80 1.48
N ALA A 44 25.24 -17.76 0.17
CA ALA A 44 24.15 -16.98 -0.41
C ALA A 44 22.83 -17.68 -0.13
N LYS A 45 21.93 -17.02 0.60
CA LYS A 45 20.56 -17.51 0.76
C LYS A 45 19.82 -17.24 -0.55
N PRO A 46 19.21 -18.25 -1.19
CA PRO A 46 18.40 -18.02 -2.37
C PRO A 46 17.23 -17.10 -2.02
N ILE A 47 16.87 -16.20 -2.94
CA ILE A 47 15.77 -15.24 -2.75
C ILE A 47 14.42 -15.94 -2.52
N LEU A 48 14.21 -17.08 -3.18
CA LEU A 48 13.06 -17.94 -2.97
C LEU A 48 13.44 -19.26 -2.28
N PRO A 49 12.66 -19.72 -1.30
CA PRO A 49 12.82 -21.05 -0.73
C PRO A 49 12.46 -22.12 -1.78
N LYS A 50 13.06 -23.31 -1.69
CA LYS A 50 12.75 -24.45 -2.59
C LYS A 50 11.31 -24.95 -2.51
N LYS A 51 10.60 -24.60 -1.44
CA LYS A 51 9.19 -24.91 -1.25
C LYS A 51 8.47 -23.80 -0.50
N MET A 52 7.20 -23.58 -0.81
CA MET A 52 6.32 -22.66 -0.08
C MET A 52 5.07 -23.39 0.41
N LYS A 53 4.61 -23.04 1.60
CA LYS A 53 3.32 -23.50 2.13
C LYS A 53 2.22 -22.58 1.57
N SER A 54 1.14 -23.16 1.06
CA SER A 54 -0.07 -22.39 0.72
C SER A 54 -0.62 -21.69 1.97
N SER A 55 -1.23 -20.51 1.78
CA SER A 55 -1.94 -19.82 2.87
C SER A 55 -3.29 -20.46 3.16
N SER A 56 -3.95 -21.03 2.16
CA SER A 56 -5.29 -21.63 2.27
C SER A 56 -5.26 -23.11 2.66
N SER A 57 -4.12 -23.80 2.48
CA SER A 57 -4.01 -25.23 2.77
C SER A 57 -2.66 -25.63 3.34
N GLU A 58 -2.61 -26.81 3.98
CA GLU A 58 -1.38 -27.36 4.52
C GLU A 58 -0.40 -27.90 3.46
N LYS A 59 -0.75 -27.76 2.18
CA LYS A 59 0.06 -28.25 1.06
C LYS A 59 1.33 -27.43 0.89
N PHE A 60 2.42 -28.13 0.59
CA PHE A 60 3.68 -27.54 0.19
C PHE A 60 3.81 -27.61 -1.34
N PHE A 61 4.13 -26.49 -1.95
CA PHE A 61 4.46 -26.35 -3.36
C PHE A 61 5.97 -26.44 -3.47
N HIS A 62 6.45 -27.46 -4.17
CA HIS A 62 7.87 -27.69 -4.40
C HIS A 62 8.24 -27.08 -5.75
N PHE A 63 9.18 -26.14 -5.78
CA PHE A 63 9.52 -25.44 -7.01
C PHE A 63 10.65 -26.14 -7.75
N HIS A 64 10.52 -26.24 -9.08
CA HIS A 64 11.61 -26.65 -9.95
C HIS A 64 12.82 -25.71 -9.74
N THR A 65 14.05 -26.19 -9.97
CA THR A 65 15.27 -25.40 -9.75
C THR A 65 15.30 -24.12 -10.59
N ASP A 66 14.62 -24.15 -11.73
CA ASP A 66 14.56 -23.04 -12.69
C ASP A 66 13.43 -22.07 -12.41
N PHE A 67 12.49 -22.42 -11.51
CA PHE A 67 11.33 -21.58 -11.19
C PHE A 67 11.72 -20.14 -10.77
N PRO A 68 12.74 -19.90 -9.91
CA PRO A 68 13.14 -18.54 -9.58
C PRO A 68 13.65 -17.74 -10.79
N PHE A 69 14.31 -18.40 -11.74
CA PHE A 69 14.78 -17.75 -12.96
C PHE A 69 13.62 -17.45 -13.90
N GLN A 70 12.68 -18.39 -14.07
CA GLN A 70 11.46 -18.20 -14.84
C GLN A 70 10.59 -17.08 -14.27
N LEU A 71 10.48 -16.98 -12.94
CA LEU A 71 9.72 -15.93 -12.29
C LEU A 71 10.39 -14.56 -12.43
N CYS A 72 11.72 -14.49 -12.29
CA CYS A 72 12.44 -13.25 -12.55
C CYS A 72 12.28 -12.80 -14.00
N ASP A 73 12.37 -13.74 -14.94
CA ASP A 73 12.16 -13.47 -16.37
C ASP A 73 10.75 -12.94 -16.64
N ALA A 74 9.72 -13.55 -16.04
CA ALA A 74 8.35 -13.07 -16.13
C ALA A 74 8.17 -11.66 -15.55
N ILE A 75 8.76 -11.36 -14.38
CA ILE A 75 8.74 -10.03 -13.77
C ILE A 75 9.37 -8.99 -14.70
N VAL A 76 10.54 -9.30 -15.28
CA VAL A 76 11.22 -8.40 -16.22
C VAL A 76 10.38 -8.14 -17.47
N HIS A 77 9.78 -9.18 -18.06
CA HIS A 77 8.91 -9.04 -19.23
C HIS A 77 7.68 -8.18 -18.93
N GLU A 78 6.94 -8.48 -17.86
CA GLU A 78 5.73 -7.73 -17.50
C GLU A 78 6.06 -6.28 -17.15
N MET A 79 7.16 -6.05 -16.44
CA MET A 79 7.60 -4.68 -16.12
C MET A 79 8.04 -3.93 -17.38
N TYR A 80 8.73 -4.59 -18.32
CA TYR A 80 9.12 -3.99 -19.59
C TYR A 80 7.89 -3.51 -20.37
N PHE A 81 6.86 -4.37 -20.49
CA PHE A 81 5.63 -4.02 -21.20
C PHE A 81 4.87 -2.89 -20.51
N GLU A 82 4.77 -2.92 -19.17
CA GLU A 82 4.07 -1.87 -18.42
C GLU A 82 4.76 -0.50 -18.60
N LEU A 83 6.09 -0.46 -18.54
CA LEU A 83 6.88 0.76 -18.76
C LEU A 83 6.66 1.37 -20.14
N HIS A 84 6.64 0.53 -21.19
CA HIS A 84 6.42 1.00 -22.55
C HIS A 84 4.96 1.40 -22.80
N ARG A 85 4.01 0.63 -22.26
CA ARG A 85 2.58 0.90 -22.41
C ARG A 85 2.18 2.23 -21.80
N HIS A 86 2.74 2.56 -20.65
CA HIS A 86 2.41 3.78 -19.89
C HIS A 86 3.38 4.94 -20.11
N SER A 87 4.40 4.77 -20.96
CA SER A 87 5.41 5.79 -21.23
C SER A 87 6.11 6.33 -19.97
N PHE A 88 6.30 5.47 -18.97
CA PHE A 88 6.89 5.84 -17.68
C PHE A 88 8.32 6.42 -17.83
N HIS A 89 9.01 6.13 -18.92
CA HIS A 89 10.33 6.72 -19.18
C HIS A 89 10.30 8.20 -19.59
N GLU A 90 9.18 8.70 -20.11
CA GLU A 90 9.08 10.07 -20.64
C GLU A 90 8.56 11.07 -19.62
N GLN A 91 7.70 10.62 -18.70
CA GLN A 91 6.94 11.48 -17.79
C GLN A 91 7.31 11.30 -16.33
N SER A 92 7.95 10.17 -15.99
CA SER A 92 8.04 9.67 -14.64
C SER A 92 9.50 9.42 -14.22
N GLY A 93 9.80 9.76 -12.96
CA GLY A 93 11.11 9.48 -12.37
C GLY A 93 11.31 7.99 -12.09
N GLU A 94 12.50 7.60 -11.66
CA GLU A 94 12.78 6.24 -11.17
C GLU A 94 11.81 5.82 -10.04
N ASP A 95 11.28 6.78 -9.28
CA ASP A 95 10.33 6.56 -8.19
C ASP A 95 9.02 5.89 -8.64
N ASP A 96 8.44 6.28 -9.78
CA ASP A 96 7.21 5.66 -10.28
C ASP A 96 7.46 4.23 -10.78
N ILE A 97 8.66 3.99 -11.34
CA ILE A 97 9.12 2.64 -11.72
C ILE A 97 9.32 1.78 -10.47
N PHE A 98 9.86 2.36 -9.40
CA PHE A 98 10.06 1.69 -8.11
C PHE A 98 8.72 1.27 -7.48
N GLU A 99 7.70 2.14 -7.49
CA GLU A 99 6.36 1.80 -7.00
C GLU A 99 5.70 0.71 -7.87
N THR A 100 5.84 0.81 -9.19
CA THR A 100 5.32 -0.17 -10.15
C THR A 100 5.98 -1.55 -10.00
N ALA A 101 7.28 -1.59 -9.70
CA ALA A 101 8.06 -2.81 -9.50
C ALA A 101 7.58 -3.66 -8.32
N GLY A 102 6.92 -3.06 -7.34
CA GLY A 102 6.46 -3.75 -6.13
C GLY A 102 5.21 -4.60 -6.36
N LEU A 103 4.09 -3.95 -6.66
CA LEU A 103 2.75 -4.56 -6.63
C LEU A 103 2.12 -4.75 -8.01
N ALA A 104 2.28 -3.78 -8.92
CA ALA A 104 1.62 -3.80 -10.23
C ALA A 104 2.16 -4.92 -11.12
N VAL A 105 3.48 -5.10 -11.16
CA VAL A 105 4.11 -6.15 -11.98
C VAL A 105 3.65 -7.56 -11.59
N CYS A 106 3.45 -7.82 -10.31
CA CYS A 106 2.99 -9.14 -9.86
C CYS A 106 1.55 -9.44 -10.29
N LEU A 107 0.72 -8.40 -10.50
CA LEU A 107 -0.59 -8.59 -11.10
C LEU A 107 -0.48 -9.02 -12.56
N GLY A 108 0.40 -8.38 -13.35
CA GLY A 108 0.69 -8.80 -14.73
C GLY A 108 1.18 -10.25 -14.80
N VAL A 109 2.11 -10.63 -13.90
CA VAL A 109 2.59 -12.02 -13.80
C VAL A 109 1.44 -12.99 -13.50
N MET A 110 0.53 -12.66 -12.58
CA MET A 110 -0.62 -13.51 -12.27
C MET A 110 -1.65 -13.59 -13.40
N GLN A 111 -1.73 -12.57 -14.26
CA GLN A 111 -2.66 -12.54 -15.39
C GLN A 111 -2.13 -13.28 -16.63
N ASN A 112 -0.81 -13.36 -16.78
CA ASN A 112 -0.18 -13.91 -17.99
C ASN A 112 0.57 -15.22 -17.75
N TYR A 113 0.73 -15.66 -16.50
CA TYR A 113 1.46 -16.87 -16.16
C TYR A 113 0.69 -17.74 -15.17
N THR A 114 0.84 -19.05 -15.29
CA THR A 114 0.31 -20.03 -14.35
C THR A 114 1.41 -20.95 -13.84
N MET A 115 1.19 -21.48 -12.64
CA MET A 115 2.02 -22.54 -12.10
C MET A 115 1.46 -23.89 -12.52
N SER A 116 2.32 -24.76 -13.05
CA SER A 116 1.93 -26.12 -13.43
C SER A 116 2.90 -27.12 -12.81
N PRO A 117 2.42 -28.22 -12.19
CA PRO A 117 3.28 -29.29 -11.73
C PRO A 117 3.78 -30.14 -12.91
N ASP A 118 5.03 -30.60 -12.85
CA ASP A 118 5.55 -31.65 -13.72
C ASP A 118 5.18 -33.06 -13.21
N GLU A 119 5.70 -34.11 -13.87
CA GLU A 119 5.47 -35.51 -13.48
C GLU A 119 5.96 -35.80 -12.04
N ASP A 120 6.99 -35.10 -11.58
CA ASP A 120 7.58 -35.19 -10.24
C ASP A 120 6.90 -34.26 -9.22
N LYS A 121 5.80 -33.59 -9.61
CA LYS A 121 5.07 -32.59 -8.79
C LYS A 121 5.90 -31.36 -8.42
N MET A 122 6.92 -31.07 -9.21
CA MET A 122 7.70 -29.84 -9.13
C MET A 122 7.03 -28.79 -10.00
N TYR A 123 6.76 -27.62 -9.41
CA TYR A 123 6.06 -26.55 -10.10
C TYR A 123 7.03 -25.71 -10.93
N TYR A 124 6.68 -25.49 -12.19
CA TYR A 124 7.31 -24.55 -13.11
C TYR A 124 6.33 -23.43 -13.47
N LEU A 125 6.86 -22.32 -13.97
CA LEU A 125 6.06 -21.20 -14.46
C LEU A 125 5.82 -21.37 -15.97
N LYS A 126 4.57 -21.24 -16.40
CA LYS A 126 4.16 -21.34 -17.80
C LYS A 126 3.44 -20.07 -18.22
N LYS A 127 3.87 -19.44 -19.31
CA LYS A 127 3.16 -18.31 -19.92
C LYS A 127 1.86 -18.81 -20.57
N ALA A 128 0.77 -18.08 -20.38
CA ALA A 128 -0.46 -18.28 -21.13
C ALA A 128 -0.20 -18.03 -22.63
N PRO A 129 -0.79 -18.82 -23.54
CA PRO A 129 -0.73 -18.54 -24.97
C PRO A 129 -1.35 -17.17 -25.27
N ASP A 130 -0.68 -16.37 -26.11
CA ASP A 130 -1.14 -15.02 -26.46
C ASP A 130 -2.41 -15.04 -27.35
N ASP A 131 -2.73 -16.18 -27.95
CA ASP A 131 -3.87 -16.44 -28.85
C ASP A 131 -5.09 -17.10 -28.17
N MET A 132 -5.07 -17.22 -26.85
CA MET A 132 -6.17 -17.78 -26.09
C MET A 132 -7.35 -16.80 -26.03
N GLU A 133 -8.56 -17.28 -26.36
CA GLU A 133 -9.78 -16.48 -26.21
C GLU A 133 -9.96 -16.04 -24.75
N PRO A 134 -10.52 -14.85 -24.46
CA PRO A 134 -10.64 -14.34 -23.09
C PRO A 134 -11.32 -15.32 -22.12
N GLU A 135 -12.35 -16.04 -22.59
CA GLU A 135 -13.10 -17.03 -21.81
C GLU A 135 -12.23 -18.23 -21.42
N ASP A 136 -11.37 -18.69 -22.34
CA ASP A 136 -10.42 -19.78 -22.10
C ASP A 136 -9.26 -19.32 -21.22
N LYS A 137 -8.85 -18.05 -21.32
CA LYS A 137 -7.82 -17.45 -20.46
C LYS A 137 -8.28 -17.38 -19.02
N ASP A 138 -9.52 -16.98 -18.77
CA ASP A 138 -10.10 -16.99 -17.43
C ASP A 138 -10.20 -18.41 -16.88
N ALA A 139 -10.62 -19.39 -17.70
CA ALA A 139 -10.64 -20.79 -17.30
C ALA A 139 -9.23 -21.34 -16.98
N PHE A 140 -8.22 -20.96 -17.78
CA PHE A 140 -6.82 -21.31 -17.58
C PHE A 140 -6.25 -20.75 -16.27
N LEU A 141 -6.58 -19.49 -15.94
CA LEU A 141 -6.14 -18.83 -14.72
C LEU A 141 -6.87 -19.34 -13.46
N MET A 142 -8.14 -19.75 -13.61
CA MET A 142 -8.97 -20.21 -12.50
C MET A 142 -8.78 -21.70 -12.16
N HIS A 143 -8.06 -22.46 -12.98
CA HIS A 143 -7.89 -23.90 -12.79
C HIS A 143 -7.05 -24.26 -11.54
N ASP A 144 -6.23 -23.34 -11.02
CA ASP A 144 -5.45 -23.56 -9.79
C ASP A 144 -5.32 -22.30 -8.91
N ILE A 145 -6.42 -21.96 -8.22
CA ILE A 145 -6.46 -20.82 -7.28
C ILE A 145 -5.35 -20.91 -6.22
N GLU A 146 -5.04 -22.13 -5.73
CA GLU A 146 -3.97 -22.32 -4.73
C GLU A 146 -2.59 -22.00 -5.33
N GLY A 147 -2.32 -22.51 -6.54
CA GLY A 147 -1.12 -22.19 -7.31
C GLY A 147 -0.96 -20.70 -7.57
N THR A 148 -2.04 -20.01 -7.97
CA THR A 148 -2.04 -18.56 -8.20
C THR A 148 -1.72 -17.76 -6.93
N MET A 149 -2.25 -18.17 -5.78
CA MET A 149 -1.92 -17.52 -4.50
C MET A 149 -0.45 -17.75 -4.09
N VAL A 150 0.10 -18.92 -4.38
CA VAL A 150 1.52 -19.20 -4.16
C VAL A 150 2.40 -18.40 -5.12
N LEU A 151 2.00 -18.28 -6.40
CA LEU A 151 2.68 -17.45 -7.39
C LEU A 151 2.70 -15.98 -6.98
N LYS A 152 1.57 -15.44 -6.53
CA LYS A 152 1.46 -14.08 -5.99
C LYS A 152 2.49 -13.84 -4.89
N ARG A 153 2.57 -14.78 -3.94
CA ARG A 153 3.48 -14.70 -2.80
C ARG A 153 4.93 -14.83 -3.21
N ALA A 154 5.24 -15.70 -4.17
CA ALA A 154 6.59 -15.85 -4.70
C ALA A 154 7.03 -14.60 -5.46
N CYS A 155 6.15 -14.03 -6.29
CA CYS A 155 6.40 -12.78 -7.00
C CYS A 155 6.64 -11.64 -6.01
N GLY A 156 5.72 -11.42 -5.07
CA GLY A 156 5.85 -10.37 -4.06
C GLY A 156 7.14 -10.49 -3.25
N LYS A 157 7.53 -11.72 -2.88
CA LYS A 157 8.80 -11.94 -2.17
C LYS A 157 10.03 -11.57 -3.01
N MET A 158 10.02 -11.91 -4.29
CA MET A 158 11.11 -11.61 -5.22
C MET A 158 11.18 -10.12 -5.53
N THR A 159 10.04 -9.46 -5.74
CA THR A 159 9.98 -8.02 -5.99
C THR A 159 10.33 -7.23 -4.74
N GLU A 160 9.89 -7.61 -3.54
CA GLU A 160 10.28 -6.96 -2.28
C GLU A 160 11.80 -7.04 -2.02
N ASP A 161 12.40 -8.22 -2.18
CA ASP A 161 13.83 -8.41 -1.94
C ASP A 161 14.69 -7.84 -3.08
N GLY A 162 14.12 -7.74 -4.28
CA GLY A 162 14.79 -7.30 -5.51
C GLY A 162 14.45 -5.89 -5.99
N GLN A 163 13.58 -5.17 -5.27
CA GLN A 163 12.86 -4.00 -5.81
C GLN A 163 13.80 -2.96 -6.41
N PHE A 164 14.86 -2.62 -5.67
CA PHE A 164 15.88 -1.67 -6.11
C PHE A 164 16.64 -2.15 -7.34
N ALA A 165 17.10 -3.40 -7.35
CA ALA A 165 17.85 -3.93 -8.48
C ALA A 165 16.99 -4.01 -9.75
N ILE A 166 15.72 -4.40 -9.59
CA ILE A 166 14.76 -4.46 -10.69
C ILE A 166 14.47 -3.05 -11.23
N SER A 167 14.03 -2.13 -10.37
CA SER A 167 13.70 -0.75 -10.78
C SER A 167 14.86 0.00 -11.40
N GLU A 168 16.05 -0.04 -10.79
CA GLU A 168 17.26 0.62 -11.32
C GLU A 168 17.64 0.04 -12.69
N THR A 169 17.59 -1.28 -12.85
CA THR A 169 17.92 -1.94 -14.12
C THR A 169 16.90 -1.58 -15.19
N MET A 170 15.61 -1.65 -14.87
CA MET A 170 14.54 -1.32 -15.81
C MET A 170 14.59 0.16 -16.22
N TYR A 171 14.83 1.09 -15.29
CA TYR A 171 15.01 2.50 -15.60
C TYR A 171 16.15 2.74 -16.60
N LYS A 172 17.29 2.05 -16.42
CA LYS A 172 18.48 2.22 -17.25
C LYS A 172 18.40 1.52 -18.60
N GLN A 173 17.83 0.31 -18.64
CA GLN A 173 17.99 -0.60 -19.77
C GLN A 173 16.73 -0.76 -20.62
N ALA A 174 15.53 -0.52 -20.09
CA ALA A 174 14.29 -0.79 -20.82
C ALA A 174 14.15 0.01 -22.12
N LEU A 175 14.79 1.18 -22.23
CA LEU A 175 14.78 1.97 -23.48
C LEU A 175 15.72 1.43 -24.57
N THR A 176 16.72 0.64 -24.19
CA THR A 176 17.85 0.28 -25.09
C THR A 176 18.01 -1.22 -25.30
N GLU A 177 17.47 -2.03 -24.41
CA GLU A 177 17.63 -3.48 -24.38
C GLU A 177 16.26 -4.17 -24.42
N THR A 178 16.20 -5.38 -24.98
CA THR A 178 14.97 -6.19 -24.98
C THR A 178 14.77 -6.85 -23.60
N PRO A 179 13.55 -7.26 -23.22
CA PRO A 179 13.32 -7.93 -21.93
C PRO A 179 14.19 -9.19 -21.76
N GLU A 180 14.51 -9.93 -22.82
CA GLU A 180 15.38 -11.10 -22.77
C GLU A 180 16.83 -10.71 -22.44
N GLN A 181 17.32 -9.60 -22.99
CA GLN A 181 18.66 -9.08 -22.69
C GLN A 181 18.74 -8.63 -21.22
N ILE A 182 17.74 -7.88 -20.76
CA ILE A 182 17.65 -7.41 -19.37
C ILE A 182 17.60 -8.61 -18.41
N SER A 183 16.69 -9.56 -18.67
CA SER A 183 16.53 -10.77 -17.87
C SER A 183 17.83 -11.59 -17.79
N SER A 184 18.52 -11.78 -18.92
CA SER A 184 19.78 -12.52 -18.97
C SER A 184 20.89 -11.91 -18.12
N SER A 185 20.87 -10.58 -17.91
CA SER A 185 21.85 -9.87 -17.11
C SER A 185 21.43 -9.77 -15.63
N LEU A 186 20.16 -9.49 -15.36
CA LEU A 186 19.61 -9.23 -14.02
C LEU A 186 19.35 -10.51 -13.24
N CYS A 187 18.64 -11.47 -13.83
CA CYS A 187 18.09 -12.62 -13.11
C CYS A 187 19.13 -13.54 -12.48
N PRO A 188 20.30 -13.81 -13.10
CA PRO A 188 21.37 -14.54 -12.43
C PRO A 188 21.84 -13.87 -11.14
N SER A 189 21.95 -12.54 -11.14
CA SER A 189 22.39 -11.78 -9.97
C SER A 189 21.33 -11.73 -8.87
N LEU A 190 20.05 -11.62 -9.26
CA LEU A 190 18.92 -11.53 -8.34
C LEU A 190 18.63 -12.87 -7.66
N VAL A 191 18.56 -13.96 -8.44
CA VAL A 191 18.20 -15.30 -7.96
C VAL A 191 19.30 -15.90 -7.08
N MET A 192 20.57 -15.76 -7.49
CA MET A 192 21.71 -16.34 -6.76
C MET A 192 22.13 -15.50 -5.55
N GLY A 193 21.54 -14.31 -5.37
CA GLY A 193 21.92 -13.36 -4.34
C GLY A 193 23.23 -12.66 -4.70
N SER A 194 23.12 -11.37 -5.03
CA SER A 194 24.28 -10.50 -5.21
C SER A 194 25.08 -10.45 -3.90
N LYS A 195 26.36 -10.84 -3.94
CA LYS A 195 27.30 -10.69 -2.80
C LYS A 195 27.74 -9.26 -2.56
N LYS A 196 27.29 -8.30 -3.39
CA LYS A 196 27.54 -6.91 -3.06
C LYS A 196 26.80 -6.66 -1.76
N LYS A 197 27.57 -6.30 -0.73
CA LYS A 197 27.03 -5.54 0.40
C LYS A 197 26.52 -4.25 -0.20
N ASP A 198 25.35 -4.29 -0.81
CA ASP A 198 24.59 -3.10 -1.07
C ASP A 198 24.50 -2.46 0.30
N LYS A 199 25.11 -1.29 0.42
CA LYS A 199 25.08 -0.50 1.64
C LYS A 199 23.60 -0.40 1.93
N ALA A 200 23.14 -1.18 2.93
CA ALA A 200 21.76 -1.19 3.35
C ALA A 200 21.35 0.28 3.40
N PHE A 201 20.40 0.64 2.54
CA PHE A 201 19.91 1.99 2.47
C PHE A 201 19.57 2.37 3.90
N ASN A 202 20.36 3.29 4.44
CA ASN A 202 20.14 3.83 5.77
C ASN A 202 19.15 4.95 5.47
N PRO A 203 17.86 4.86 5.85
CA PRO A 203 16.85 5.90 5.58
C PRO A 203 17.10 7.18 6.38
N LYS A 204 18.37 7.54 6.61
CA LYS A 204 18.85 8.74 7.26
C LYS A 204 19.32 9.71 6.19
N THR A 205 18.39 10.31 5.47
CA THR A 205 18.50 11.67 4.86
C THR A 205 17.23 12.06 4.09
N HIS A 206 16.05 11.70 4.60
CA HIS A 206 14.91 12.61 4.54
C HIS A 206 14.59 12.98 5.98
N THR A 207 15.40 13.90 6.52
CA THR A 207 15.13 14.59 7.78
C THR A 207 14.53 15.94 7.41
N GLU A 208 13.35 15.93 6.83
CA GLU A 208 12.48 17.09 6.84
C GLU A 208 11.55 16.97 8.05
N GLY A 209 11.94 17.68 9.12
CA GLY A 209 11.00 18.32 10.04
C GLY A 209 10.00 17.43 10.79
N SER A 210 10.42 16.31 11.41
CA SER A 210 9.64 15.75 12.51
C SER A 210 9.95 16.51 13.81
N ASP A 211 9.48 17.75 13.91
CA ASP A 211 9.13 18.35 15.21
C ASP A 211 7.84 17.67 15.69
N TYR A 212 7.94 16.37 15.95
CA TYR A 212 6.88 15.61 16.61
C TYR A 212 6.90 16.02 18.08
N VAL A 213 5.96 16.91 18.41
CA VAL A 213 5.56 17.24 19.77
C VAL A 213 5.48 15.95 20.58
N LYS A 214 6.29 15.86 21.64
CA LYS A 214 6.14 14.85 22.70
C LYS A 214 4.76 15.04 23.33
N GLY A 215 3.77 14.35 22.81
CA GLY A 215 2.49 14.12 23.49
C GLY A 215 2.66 12.99 24.49
N ASP A 216 2.56 13.32 25.77
CA ASP A 216 2.53 12.38 26.88
C ASP A 216 1.40 11.34 26.72
N GLY A 217 1.72 10.05 26.95
CA GLY A 217 0.76 9.11 27.52
C GLY A 217 0.19 7.99 26.65
N GLY A 218 0.53 7.85 25.36
CA GLY A 218 0.10 6.72 24.55
C GLY A 218 0.98 5.48 24.76
N GLN A 219 0.41 4.35 25.21
CA GLN A 219 1.12 3.06 25.27
C GLN A 219 1.82 2.76 23.93
N PRO A 220 3.06 2.24 23.94
CA PRO A 220 3.71 1.79 22.73
C PRO A 220 2.91 0.61 22.16
N TRP A 221 2.35 0.79 20.96
CA TRP A 221 1.72 -0.26 20.17
C TRP A 221 2.63 -1.50 20.10
N PRO A 222 2.07 -2.72 20.00
CA PRO A 222 2.88 -3.93 19.87
C PRO A 222 3.79 -3.77 18.64
N ARG A 223 5.10 -3.68 18.88
CA ARG A 223 6.15 -3.52 17.86
C ARG A 223 6.25 -4.68 16.87
N ASP A 224 5.38 -5.67 16.96
CA ASP A 224 5.50 -6.90 16.20
C ASP A 224 4.28 -7.10 15.32
N GLN A 225 4.26 -6.38 14.20
CA GLN A 225 3.32 -6.58 13.08
C GLN A 225 3.24 -8.06 12.69
N ARG A 226 4.34 -8.81 12.85
CA ARG A 226 4.37 -10.26 12.63
C ARG A 226 3.51 -11.04 13.62
N ALA A 227 3.36 -10.57 14.86
CA ALA A 227 2.49 -11.21 15.84
C ALA A 227 1.01 -11.02 15.48
N PHE A 228 0.64 -9.82 15.01
CA PHE A 228 -0.70 -9.56 14.51
C PHE A 228 -0.99 -10.34 13.21
N GLU A 229 -0.09 -10.29 12.22
CA GLU A 229 -0.19 -11.10 11.00
C GLU A 229 -0.25 -12.60 11.31
N LYS A 230 0.49 -13.06 12.32
CA LYS A 230 0.43 -14.44 12.78
C LYS A 230 -0.92 -14.76 13.40
N ILE A 231 -1.48 -13.88 14.24
CA ILE A 231 -2.84 -14.05 14.79
C ILE A 231 -3.86 -14.11 13.66
N MET A 232 -3.78 -13.22 12.68
CA MET A 232 -4.67 -13.25 11.51
C MET A 232 -4.50 -14.55 10.73
N ARG A 233 -3.29 -14.97 10.37
CA ARG A 233 -3.08 -16.24 9.65
C ARG A 233 -3.48 -17.49 10.44
N GLU A 234 -3.31 -17.50 11.75
CA GLU A 234 -3.56 -18.68 12.59
C GLU A 234 -5.01 -18.78 13.07
N ARG A 235 -5.68 -17.65 13.31
CA ARG A 235 -7.05 -17.61 13.85
C ARG A 235 -8.09 -17.23 12.81
N ASP A 236 -7.69 -16.57 11.74
CA ASP A 236 -8.58 -16.18 10.64
C ASP A 236 -8.38 -17.07 9.41
N THR A 237 -8.42 -18.38 9.61
CA THR A 237 -8.24 -19.35 8.52
C THR A 237 -9.31 -19.24 7.42
N ALA A 238 -10.45 -18.64 7.74
CA ALA A 238 -11.54 -18.38 6.81
C ALA A 238 -11.52 -16.96 6.21
N GLY A 239 -10.62 -16.07 6.65
CA GLY A 239 -10.58 -14.67 6.21
C GLY A 239 -11.71 -13.80 6.75
N ILE A 240 -12.53 -14.30 7.68
CA ILE A 240 -13.71 -13.61 8.23
C ILE A 240 -13.29 -12.39 9.06
N LEU A 241 -12.23 -12.48 9.87
CA LEU A 241 -11.74 -11.35 10.65
C LEU A 241 -11.12 -10.29 9.74
N GLN A 242 -10.41 -10.69 8.70
CA GLN A 242 -9.85 -9.79 7.70
C GLN A 242 -10.97 -9.09 6.93
N GLU A 243 -11.95 -9.84 6.43
CA GLU A 243 -13.14 -9.29 5.78
C GLU A 243 -13.89 -8.34 6.71
N MET A 244 -14.10 -8.71 7.98
CA MET A 244 -14.74 -7.85 8.96
C MET A 244 -13.97 -6.55 9.20
N MET A 245 -12.64 -6.60 9.27
CA MET A 245 -11.81 -5.39 9.43
C MET A 245 -11.76 -4.54 8.15
N GLU A 246 -11.76 -5.16 6.97
CA GLU A 246 -11.88 -4.45 5.69
C GLU A 246 -13.25 -3.76 5.58
N ILE A 247 -14.33 -4.44 5.99
CA ILE A 247 -15.65 -3.85 6.13
C ILE A 247 -15.62 -2.71 7.14
N GLU A 248 -15.04 -2.88 8.32
CA GLU A 248 -14.93 -1.83 9.34
C GLU A 248 -14.15 -0.60 8.85
N MET A 249 -13.15 -0.82 8.01
CA MET A 249 -12.29 0.22 7.45
C MET A 249 -12.99 1.04 6.36
N HIS A 250 -13.70 0.36 5.44
CA HIS A 250 -14.30 0.98 4.26
C HIS A 250 -15.78 1.30 4.41
N ASN A 251 -16.53 0.45 5.11
CA ASN A 251 -17.98 0.47 5.27
C ASN A 251 -18.37 0.17 6.74
N PRO A 252 -17.90 0.97 7.72
CA PRO A 252 -18.18 0.74 9.14
C PRO A 252 -19.68 0.68 9.46
N ASP A 253 -20.52 1.26 8.60
CA ASP A 253 -21.97 1.22 8.71
C ASP A 253 -22.55 -0.18 8.56
N ARG A 254 -21.93 -1.07 7.77
CA ARG A 254 -22.42 -2.44 7.58
C ARG A 254 -22.36 -3.31 8.85
N LEU A 255 -21.55 -2.90 9.84
CA LEU A 255 -21.43 -3.61 11.12
C LEU A 255 -22.46 -3.15 12.15
N MET A 256 -23.24 -2.10 11.85
CA MET A 256 -24.28 -1.61 12.75
C MET A 256 -25.59 -2.40 12.59
N PRO A 257 -26.49 -2.38 13.59
CA PRO A 257 -27.85 -2.93 13.43
C PRO A 257 -28.59 -2.28 12.24
N GLU A 258 -29.44 -3.04 11.55
CA GLU A 258 -30.16 -2.57 10.34
C GLU A 258 -30.93 -1.26 10.57
N GLU A 259 -31.52 -1.07 11.75
CA GLU A 259 -32.21 0.17 12.12
C GLU A 259 -31.27 1.38 12.11
N ALA A 260 -30.04 1.21 12.60
CA ALA A 260 -29.03 2.27 12.59
C ALA A 260 -28.49 2.52 11.18
N GLN A 261 -28.34 1.48 10.36
CA GLN A 261 -27.97 1.61 8.94
C GLN A 261 -29.00 2.43 8.17
N LYS A 262 -30.29 2.14 8.36
CA LYS A 262 -31.38 2.88 7.72
C LYS A 262 -31.37 4.36 8.13
N ARG A 263 -31.24 4.65 9.44
CA ARG A 263 -31.12 6.01 9.95
C ARG A 263 -29.89 6.73 9.41
N LEU A 264 -28.77 6.01 9.26
CA LEU A 264 -27.54 6.58 8.72
C LEU A 264 -27.75 6.97 7.25
N SER A 265 -28.43 6.13 6.45
CA SER A 265 -28.80 6.47 5.08
C SER A 265 -29.70 7.71 4.98
N GLU A 266 -30.69 7.86 5.87
CA GLU A 266 -31.55 9.05 5.94
C GLU A 266 -30.75 10.30 6.37
N ALA A 267 -29.82 10.13 7.33
CA ALA A 267 -29.00 11.20 7.85
C ALA A 267 -27.98 11.72 6.84
N LYS A 268 -27.45 10.86 5.96
CA LYS A 268 -26.42 11.21 4.94
C LYS A 268 -26.83 12.46 4.17
N GLU A 269 -28.01 12.44 3.55
CA GLU A 269 -28.53 13.56 2.76
C GLU A 269 -28.78 14.80 3.63
N GLY A 270 -29.32 14.61 4.83
CA GLY A 270 -29.68 15.70 5.73
C GLY A 270 -28.50 16.49 6.31
N VAL A 271 -27.29 15.93 6.30
CA VAL A 271 -26.09 16.57 6.86
C VAL A 271 -25.04 16.99 5.81
N ARG A 272 -25.25 16.73 4.51
CA ARG A 272 -24.28 17.03 3.43
C ARG A 272 -23.73 18.45 3.48
N CYS A 273 -24.62 19.45 3.46
CA CYS A 273 -24.24 20.85 3.52
C CYS A 273 -23.47 21.19 4.82
N GLN A 274 -23.85 20.60 5.95
CA GLN A 274 -23.21 20.86 7.26
C GLN A 274 -21.80 20.24 7.32
N VAL A 275 -21.63 19.02 6.81
CA VAL A 275 -20.34 18.33 6.68
C VAL A 275 -19.43 19.08 5.72
N CYS A 276 -19.89 19.41 4.51
CA CYS A 276 -19.10 20.17 3.53
C CYS A 276 -18.58 21.48 4.13
N LYS A 277 -19.46 22.28 4.76
CA LYS A 277 -19.09 23.54 5.42
C LYS A 277 -18.04 23.36 6.53
N SER A 278 -18.07 22.22 7.22
CA SER A 278 -17.16 21.93 8.32
C SER A 278 -15.81 21.45 7.80
N ALA A 279 -15.81 20.51 6.86
CA ALA A 279 -14.61 19.99 6.19
C ALA A 279 -13.84 21.11 5.47
N VAL A 280 -14.50 21.94 4.66
CA VAL A 280 -13.85 23.06 3.95
C VAL A 280 -13.27 24.09 4.92
N ARG A 281 -13.99 24.40 6.02
CA ARG A 281 -13.48 25.32 7.04
C ARG A 281 -12.22 24.78 7.69
N GLU A 282 -12.21 23.49 8.00
CA GLU A 282 -11.07 22.83 8.62
C GLU A 282 -9.88 22.73 7.66
N ALA A 283 -10.11 22.35 6.40
CA ALA A 283 -9.09 22.31 5.36
C ALA A 283 -8.45 23.69 5.15
N HIS A 284 -9.27 24.74 5.06
CA HIS A 284 -8.78 26.13 4.93
C HIS A 284 -7.95 26.56 6.14
N ALA A 285 -8.39 26.22 7.36
CA ALA A 285 -7.64 26.51 8.57
C ALA A 285 -6.28 25.80 8.60
N LYS A 286 -6.25 24.49 8.32
CA LYS A 286 -5.02 23.69 8.28
C LYS A 286 -4.07 24.15 7.17
N ALA A 287 -4.59 24.49 5.99
CA ALA A 287 -3.80 25.08 4.91
C ALA A 287 -3.21 26.45 5.32
N GLY A 288 -3.99 27.27 6.03
CA GLY A 288 -3.52 28.54 6.59
C GLY A 288 -2.42 28.36 7.63
N GLU A 289 -2.44 27.30 8.42
CA GLU A 289 -1.35 26.94 9.34
C GLU A 289 -0.10 26.46 8.59
N ALA A 290 -0.28 25.56 7.62
CA ALA A 290 0.80 25.06 6.78
C ALA A 290 1.47 26.16 5.95
N SER A 291 0.73 27.24 5.62
CA SER A 291 1.27 28.39 4.90
C SER A 291 2.39 29.15 5.62
N LYS A 292 2.52 28.93 6.94
CA LYS A 292 3.56 29.52 7.79
C LYS A 292 4.88 28.74 7.71
N LEU A 293 4.89 27.56 7.10
CA LEU A 293 6.08 26.72 6.99
C LEU A 293 7.07 27.26 5.94
N PRO A 294 8.39 27.10 6.13
CA PRO A 294 9.40 27.57 5.17
C PRO A 294 9.28 26.96 3.77
N SER A 295 8.79 25.73 3.68
CA SER A 295 8.52 24.98 2.45
C SER A 295 7.34 25.53 1.64
N PHE A 296 6.63 26.54 2.15
CA PHE A 296 5.48 27.13 1.46
C PHE A 296 5.87 28.25 0.48
N LYS A 297 7.16 28.45 0.18
CA LYS A 297 7.61 29.56 -0.67
C LYS A 297 7.24 29.37 -2.14
N ASP A 298 7.42 28.16 -2.68
CA ASP A 298 7.21 27.91 -4.10
C ASP A 298 5.79 27.42 -4.40
N LYS A 299 5.18 27.92 -5.47
CA LYS A 299 3.77 27.63 -5.82
C LYS A 299 3.49 26.12 -5.89
N TRP A 300 4.41 25.33 -6.45
CA TRP A 300 4.25 23.88 -6.60
C TRP A 300 4.31 23.15 -5.25
N GLN A 301 5.16 23.59 -4.32
CA GLN A 301 5.23 23.04 -2.95
C GLN A 301 3.95 23.35 -2.16
N ARG A 302 3.40 24.56 -2.32
CA ARG A 302 2.10 24.92 -1.74
C ARG A 302 1.01 23.99 -2.25
N GLY A 303 1.01 23.75 -3.56
CA GLY A 303 0.11 22.80 -4.24
C GLY A 303 0.06 21.47 -3.51
N SER A 304 1.20 20.79 -3.46
CA SER A 304 1.34 19.49 -2.80
C SER A 304 0.91 19.51 -1.33
N ILE A 305 1.31 20.52 -0.55
CA ILE A 305 0.95 20.64 0.86
C ILE A 305 -0.57 20.81 1.04
N VAL A 306 -1.22 21.66 0.24
CA VAL A 306 -2.67 21.87 0.35
C VAL A 306 -3.43 20.65 -0.14
N THR A 307 -2.96 19.99 -1.20
CA THR A 307 -3.51 18.71 -1.68
C THR A 307 -3.43 17.65 -0.58
N ASP A 308 -2.30 17.52 0.14
CA ASP A 308 -2.17 16.59 1.27
C ASP A 308 -3.13 16.95 2.42
N VAL A 309 -3.28 18.24 2.75
CA VAL A 309 -4.24 18.70 3.76
C VAL A 309 -5.67 18.32 3.40
N VAL A 310 -6.07 18.51 2.13
CA VAL A 310 -7.40 18.16 1.63
C VAL A 310 -7.58 16.65 1.63
N ALA A 311 -6.62 15.89 1.11
CA ALA A 311 -6.66 14.43 1.07
C ALA A 311 -6.78 13.79 2.47
N LYS A 312 -6.27 14.47 3.51
CA LYS A 312 -6.37 14.02 4.91
C LYS A 312 -7.63 14.50 5.62
N ILE A 313 -8.41 15.44 5.07
CA ILE A 313 -9.46 16.12 5.84
C ILE A 313 -10.64 15.20 6.17
N CYS A 314 -10.95 14.23 5.30
CA CYS A 314 -12.03 13.27 5.50
C CYS A 314 -11.58 11.98 6.17
N HIS A 315 -10.32 11.91 6.59
CA HIS A 315 -9.71 10.75 7.19
C HIS A 315 -9.24 11.04 8.62
N GLY A 316 -9.30 10.02 9.47
CA GLY A 316 -8.83 10.13 10.84
C GLY A 316 -7.30 10.09 10.97
N PRO A 317 -6.78 10.10 12.21
CA PRO A 317 -5.35 10.16 12.50
C PRO A 317 -4.54 9.00 11.92
N ASP A 318 -5.21 7.91 11.54
CA ASP A 318 -4.57 6.73 10.94
C ASP A 318 -4.52 6.76 9.41
N TYR A 319 -4.77 7.90 8.75
CA TYR A 319 -4.75 8.01 7.28
C TYR A 319 -3.47 7.41 6.66
N ASP A 320 -2.29 7.87 7.10
CA ASP A 320 -1.01 7.41 6.54
C ASP A 320 -0.81 5.91 6.78
N LYS A 321 -1.28 5.39 7.93
CA LYS A 321 -1.22 3.95 8.23
C LYS A 321 -2.14 3.17 7.32
N VAL A 322 -3.36 3.65 7.10
CA VAL A 322 -4.32 3.00 6.19
C VAL A 322 -3.78 2.94 4.77
N ASN A 323 -3.15 4.03 4.29
CA ASN A 323 -2.50 4.03 2.98
C ASN A 323 -1.30 3.07 2.89
N MET A 324 -0.63 2.80 4.01
CA MET A 324 0.42 1.77 4.10
C MET A 324 -0.14 0.35 4.28
N GLY A 325 -1.46 0.15 4.21
CA GLY A 325 -2.12 -1.15 4.34
C GLY A 325 -2.39 -1.61 5.77
N PHE A 326 -2.28 -0.72 6.77
CA PHE A 326 -2.65 -1.05 8.15
C PHE A 326 -4.14 -0.78 8.41
N PHE A 327 -4.72 -1.56 9.33
CA PHE A 327 -6.09 -1.30 9.79
C PHE A 327 -6.14 -0.05 10.68
N PRO A 328 -7.24 0.73 10.62
CA PRO A 328 -7.42 1.87 11.50
C PRO A 328 -7.59 1.42 12.95
N THR A 329 -7.19 2.28 13.89
CA THR A 329 -7.31 2.02 15.33
C THR A 329 -8.76 2.07 15.81
N VAL A 330 -9.58 2.87 15.14
CA VAL A 330 -10.98 3.12 15.49
C VAL A 330 -11.87 2.80 14.30
N ALA A 331 -12.96 2.08 14.56
CA ALA A 331 -13.98 1.77 13.58
C ALA A 331 -14.38 2.99 12.76
N GLY A 332 -14.28 2.89 11.44
CA GLY A 332 -14.62 3.98 10.56
C GLY A 332 -13.67 5.17 10.57
N ASN A 333 -12.57 5.17 11.33
CA ASN A 333 -11.49 6.19 11.31
C ASN A 333 -12.01 7.62 11.03
N PRO A 334 -12.87 8.17 11.91
CA PRO A 334 -13.51 9.46 11.65
C PRO A 334 -12.48 10.56 11.49
N PRO A 335 -12.75 11.59 10.69
CA PRO A 335 -11.85 12.72 10.57
C PRO A 335 -11.64 13.39 11.93
N GLN A 336 -10.42 13.86 12.21
CA GLN A 336 -10.06 14.46 13.51
C GLN A 336 -11.01 15.58 13.95
N TRP A 337 -11.48 16.40 12.99
CA TRP A 337 -12.42 17.49 13.28
C TRP A 337 -13.83 17.00 13.67
N GLY A 338 -14.12 15.72 13.41
CA GLY A 338 -15.36 15.03 13.77
C GLY A 338 -15.45 14.58 15.23
N GLU A 339 -14.35 14.47 15.97
CA GLU A 339 -14.35 13.97 17.36
C GLU A 339 -15.24 14.79 18.31
N GLY A 340 -15.35 16.10 18.05
CA GLY A 340 -16.18 17.02 18.83
C GLY A 340 -17.60 17.23 18.28
N ILE A 341 -18.03 16.42 17.31
CA ILE A 341 -19.31 16.56 16.61
C ILE A 341 -20.26 15.45 17.04
N GLY A 342 -21.48 15.86 17.39
CA GLY A 342 -22.61 14.97 17.58
C GLY A 342 -23.64 15.14 16.47
N VAL A 343 -24.43 14.10 16.27
CA VAL A 343 -25.58 14.06 15.36
C VAL A 343 -26.85 13.94 16.18
N LYS A 344 -27.90 14.68 15.79
CA LYS A 344 -29.23 14.58 16.39
C LYS A 344 -30.31 14.58 15.32
N GLN A 345 -31.30 13.71 15.52
CA GLN A 345 -32.57 13.78 14.80
C GLN A 345 -33.49 14.80 15.48
N LEU A 346 -33.93 15.79 14.72
CA LEU A 346 -34.86 16.82 15.12
C LEU A 346 -36.29 16.29 15.00
N LYS A 347 -37.13 16.65 15.96
CA LYS A 347 -38.57 16.34 15.91
C LYS A 347 -39.31 17.50 15.27
N GLU A 348 -40.41 17.20 14.62
CA GLU A 348 -41.34 18.21 14.14
C GLU A 348 -41.78 19.09 15.32
N GLY A 349 -41.73 20.42 15.12
CA GLY A 349 -41.94 21.41 16.20
C GLY A 349 -40.66 21.87 16.93
N ASP A 350 -39.52 21.23 16.72
CA ASP A 350 -38.24 21.79 17.18
C ASP A 350 -37.95 23.08 16.41
N LYS A 351 -37.58 24.17 17.11
CA LYS A 351 -37.19 25.45 16.46
C LYS A 351 -36.04 25.33 15.46
N ALA A 352 -35.28 24.23 15.51
CA ALA A 352 -34.21 23.94 14.57
C ALA A 352 -34.71 23.21 13.31
N TYR A 353 -35.89 22.59 13.36
CA TYR A 353 -36.47 21.80 12.26
C TYR A 353 -36.70 22.66 11.02
N ASP A 354 -37.26 23.87 11.18
CA ASP A 354 -37.44 24.84 10.08
C ASP A 354 -36.13 25.14 9.34
N LYS A 355 -35.00 25.02 10.04
CA LYS A 355 -33.68 25.27 9.48
C LYS A 355 -33.07 24.04 8.82
N HIS A 356 -33.53 22.85 9.15
CA HIS A 356 -33.00 21.56 8.74
C HIS A 356 -34.18 20.64 8.40
N PRO A 357 -34.83 20.84 7.24
CA PRO A 357 -36.07 20.12 6.88
C PRO A 357 -35.85 18.61 6.72
N SER A 358 -34.60 18.17 6.55
CA SER A 358 -34.22 16.76 6.60
C SER A 358 -34.48 16.11 7.96
N GLY A 359 -34.72 16.89 9.02
CA GLY A 359 -34.80 16.41 10.38
C GLY A 359 -33.44 16.01 10.96
N TRP A 360 -32.32 16.27 10.30
CA TRP A 360 -30.99 15.89 10.78
C TRP A 360 -30.07 17.09 10.96
N LYS A 361 -29.35 17.10 12.08
CA LYS A 361 -28.47 18.22 12.43
C LYS A 361 -27.17 17.76 13.07
N LEU A 362 -26.07 18.36 12.60
CA LEU A 362 -24.79 18.32 13.29
C LEU A 362 -24.73 19.40 14.36
N PHE A 363 -24.20 19.05 15.52
CA PHE A 363 -23.91 19.99 16.59
C PHE A 363 -22.51 19.73 17.13
N ARG A 364 -21.86 20.78 17.65
CA ARG A 364 -20.57 20.66 18.31
C ARG A 364 -20.81 20.59 19.82
N TYR A 365 -20.16 19.65 20.49
CA TYR A 365 -20.16 19.60 21.95
C TYR A 365 -19.49 20.88 22.49
N LYS A 366 -20.18 21.61 23.39
CA LYS A 366 -19.71 22.90 23.91
C LYS A 366 -19.30 22.77 25.38
N GLY A 367 -18.00 22.58 25.63
CA GLY A 367 -17.42 22.59 26.98
C GLY A 367 -17.97 21.51 27.92
N GLY A 368 -17.22 21.20 28.98
CA GLY A 368 -17.63 20.19 29.97
C GLY A 368 -17.39 18.75 29.52
N ASP A 369 -18.13 17.85 30.15
CA ASP A 369 -18.02 16.40 29.96
C ASP A 369 -18.62 15.96 28.61
N ILE A 370 -17.74 15.79 27.61
CA ILE A 370 -18.09 15.35 26.25
C ILE A 370 -18.74 13.97 26.27
N GLU A 371 -18.27 13.07 27.14
CA GLU A 371 -18.81 11.72 27.23
C GLU A 371 -20.25 11.75 27.75
N ALA A 372 -20.53 12.53 28.80
CA ALA A 372 -21.91 12.74 29.26
C ALA A 372 -22.82 13.41 28.20
N ALA A 373 -22.25 14.18 27.26
CA ALA A 373 -23.00 14.75 26.14
C ALA A 373 -23.26 13.72 25.03
N LYS A 374 -22.30 12.83 24.75
CA LYS A 374 -22.49 11.67 23.85
C LYS A 374 -23.51 10.70 24.40
N GLU A 375 -23.45 10.35 25.68
CA GLU A 375 -24.43 9.47 26.33
C GLU A 375 -25.87 9.99 26.18
N ARG A 376 -26.08 11.29 26.40
CA ARG A 376 -27.38 11.92 26.21
C ARG A 376 -27.84 11.90 24.75
N ALA A 377 -26.94 12.16 23.82
CA ALA A 377 -27.27 12.13 22.39
C ALA A 377 -27.57 10.70 21.89
N ALA A 378 -26.83 9.71 22.39
CA ALA A 378 -27.07 8.30 22.15
C ALA A 378 -28.45 7.88 22.67
N ALA A 379 -28.77 8.25 23.93
CA ALA A 379 -30.07 8.00 24.54
C ALA A 379 -31.24 8.67 23.78
N ASP A 380 -31.07 9.93 23.35
CA ASP A 380 -32.07 10.64 22.51
C ASP A 380 -32.35 9.91 21.19
N MET A 381 -31.34 9.22 20.64
CA MET A 381 -31.46 8.41 19.44
C MET A 381 -31.85 6.95 19.73
N GLY A 382 -31.99 6.54 20.99
CA GLY A 382 -32.25 5.14 21.33
C GLY A 382 -31.12 4.19 20.90
N LEU A 383 -29.88 4.67 20.89
CA LEU A 383 -28.67 3.89 20.62
C LEU A 383 -27.84 3.79 21.91
N ASP A 384 -27.08 2.72 22.07
CA ASP A 384 -26.00 2.71 23.07
C ASP A 384 -24.84 3.62 22.61
N ILE A 385 -23.97 4.00 23.56
CA ILE A 385 -22.88 4.94 23.28
C ILE A 385 -21.89 4.44 22.23
N ALA A 386 -21.60 3.13 22.20
CA ALA A 386 -20.66 2.57 21.23
C ALA A 386 -21.26 2.63 19.82
N THR A 387 -22.52 2.20 19.67
CA THR A 387 -23.25 2.30 18.40
C THR A 387 -23.41 3.74 17.95
N TYR A 388 -23.69 4.68 18.86
CA TYR A 388 -23.79 6.11 18.53
C TYR A 388 -22.46 6.69 18.03
N ASN A 389 -21.34 6.30 18.65
CA ASN A 389 -20.00 6.75 18.24
C ASN A 389 -19.65 6.22 16.85
N VAL A 390 -19.93 4.94 16.56
CA VAL A 390 -19.73 4.34 15.23
C VAL A 390 -20.65 5.03 14.20
N PHE A 391 -21.93 5.22 14.54
CA PHE A 391 -22.90 5.90 13.69
C PHE A 391 -22.44 7.30 13.30
N THR A 392 -22.03 8.11 14.28
CA THR A 392 -21.59 9.49 14.05
C THR A 392 -20.31 9.53 13.22
N SER A 393 -19.36 8.65 13.53
CA SER A 393 -18.08 8.54 12.82
C SER A 393 -18.26 8.12 11.36
N ALA A 394 -19.04 7.07 11.14
CA ALA A 394 -19.39 6.56 9.81
C ALA A 394 -20.13 7.62 8.99
N LEU A 395 -21.11 8.30 9.59
CA LEU A 395 -21.88 9.35 8.92
C LEU A 395 -20.99 10.52 8.49
N VAL A 396 -20.20 11.07 9.41
CA VAL A 396 -19.33 12.22 9.13
C VAL A 396 -18.28 11.86 8.07
N ARG A 397 -17.62 10.70 8.21
CA ARG A 397 -16.61 10.27 7.23
C ARG A 397 -17.23 10.04 5.86
N HIS A 398 -18.29 9.25 5.77
CA HIS A 398 -18.89 8.90 4.48
C HIS A 398 -19.36 10.16 3.74
N VAL A 399 -20.07 11.04 4.43
CA VAL A 399 -20.54 12.29 3.82
C VAL A 399 -19.35 13.18 3.43
N CYS A 400 -18.29 13.25 4.25
CA CYS A 400 -17.09 14.03 3.91
C CYS A 400 -16.45 13.51 2.64
N ARG A 401 -16.22 12.19 2.54
CA ARG A 401 -15.64 11.57 1.34
C ARG A 401 -16.47 11.86 0.09
N THR A 402 -17.79 11.72 0.18
CA THR A 402 -18.68 12.00 -0.95
C THR A 402 -18.66 13.46 -1.39
N VAL A 403 -18.62 14.42 -0.45
CA VAL A 403 -18.69 15.85 -0.79
C VAL A 403 -17.33 16.51 -1.04
N VAL A 404 -16.22 15.86 -0.65
CA VAL A 404 -14.85 16.37 -0.78
C VAL A 404 -13.98 15.47 -1.65
N ASP A 405 -13.74 14.22 -1.25
CA ASP A 405 -12.76 13.34 -1.91
C ASP A 405 -13.23 12.80 -3.27
N GLU A 406 -14.51 12.38 -3.35
CA GLU A 406 -15.09 11.72 -4.53
C GLU A 406 -15.61 12.72 -5.57
N ARG A 407 -15.50 14.02 -5.29
CA ARG A 407 -15.97 15.07 -6.20
C ARG A 407 -14.99 15.22 -7.38
N GLN A 408 -15.16 14.34 -8.36
CA GLN A 408 -14.46 14.41 -9.64
C GLN A 408 -15.15 15.47 -10.52
N ALA A 409 -14.43 16.55 -10.89
CA ALA A 409 -14.33 17.06 -12.27
C ALA A 409 -14.16 18.59 -12.39
N ASP A 410 -14.78 19.42 -11.54
CA ASP A 410 -14.87 20.86 -11.86
C ASP A 410 -14.38 21.83 -10.75
N ASP A 411 -14.32 21.38 -9.50
CA ASP A 411 -13.95 22.23 -8.36
C ASP A 411 -12.89 21.50 -7.51
N ASP A 412 -11.60 21.63 -7.85
CA ASP A 412 -10.54 21.14 -6.97
C ASP A 412 -10.50 22.02 -5.71
N LEU A 413 -10.88 21.43 -4.57
CA LEU A 413 -10.87 22.13 -3.28
C LEU A 413 -9.46 22.65 -2.94
N ALA A 414 -8.42 21.91 -3.30
CA ALA A 414 -7.05 22.30 -3.01
C ALA A 414 -6.68 23.56 -3.81
N GLU A 415 -7.00 23.60 -5.11
CA GLU A 415 -6.81 24.78 -5.95
C GLU A 415 -7.61 25.99 -5.43
N LEU A 416 -8.89 25.80 -5.08
CA LEU A 416 -9.73 26.86 -4.55
C LEU A 416 -9.20 27.42 -3.23
N ILE A 417 -8.70 26.56 -2.33
CA ILE A 417 -8.06 26.97 -1.08
C ILE A 417 -6.77 27.73 -1.37
N LEU A 418 -5.94 27.25 -2.29
CA LEU A 418 -4.67 27.90 -2.67
C LEU A 418 -4.89 29.33 -3.17
N ASP A 419 -5.88 29.52 -4.04
CA ASP A 419 -6.24 30.84 -4.59
C ASP A 419 -6.87 31.76 -3.55
N SER A 420 -7.48 31.19 -2.51
CA SER A 420 -8.26 31.91 -1.49
C SER A 420 -7.64 31.86 -0.09
N LEU A 421 -6.35 31.54 0.03
CA LEU A 421 -5.65 31.40 1.32
C LEU A 421 -5.73 32.66 2.19
N ASN A 422 -5.68 33.84 1.57
CA ASN A 422 -5.76 35.13 2.25
C ASN A 422 -7.20 35.63 2.46
N GLU A 423 -8.19 34.89 1.97
CA GLU A 423 -9.59 35.27 2.07
C GLU A 423 -10.25 34.67 3.31
N LYS A 424 -11.45 35.17 3.64
CA LYS A 424 -12.23 34.60 4.73
C LYS A 424 -12.70 33.19 4.34
N PRO A 425 -12.64 32.20 5.25
CA PRO A 425 -13.12 30.84 4.97
C PRO A 425 -14.55 30.79 4.44
N SER A 426 -15.40 31.77 4.80
CA SER A 426 -16.77 31.89 4.30
C SER A 426 -16.88 32.03 2.78
N LYS A 427 -15.87 32.60 2.10
CA LYS A 427 -15.86 32.70 0.63
C LYS A 427 -15.65 31.32 0.01
N VAL A 428 -14.58 30.63 0.39
CA VAL A 428 -14.27 29.25 -0.04
C VAL A 428 -15.45 28.31 0.24
N ILE A 429 -16.02 28.38 1.44
CA ILE A 429 -17.19 27.58 1.82
C ILE A 429 -18.39 27.85 0.91
N ARG A 430 -18.68 29.12 0.61
CA ARG A 430 -19.82 29.48 -0.23
C ARG A 430 -19.61 28.99 -1.64
N ASP A 431 -18.40 29.17 -2.17
CA ASP A 431 -18.08 28.87 -3.57
C ASP A 431 -18.07 27.33 -3.76
N TYR A 432 -17.38 26.58 -2.89
CA TYR A 432 -17.30 25.12 -2.96
C TYR A 432 -18.59 24.38 -2.58
N CYS A 433 -19.21 24.72 -1.44
CA CYS A 433 -20.37 23.99 -0.91
C CYS A 433 -21.72 24.48 -1.46
N SER A 434 -21.73 25.31 -2.51
CA SER A 434 -22.95 25.88 -3.08
C SER A 434 -23.94 24.80 -3.52
N ASN A 435 -23.47 23.80 -4.27
CA ASN A 435 -24.27 22.68 -4.77
C ASN A 435 -24.85 21.83 -3.63
N GLU A 436 -24.02 21.45 -2.66
CA GLU A 436 -24.41 20.65 -1.50
C GLU A 436 -25.42 21.35 -0.59
N CYS A 437 -25.41 22.69 -0.57
CA CYS A 437 -26.35 23.49 0.20
C CYS A 437 -27.59 23.93 -0.60
N ALA A 438 -27.60 23.75 -1.92
CA ALA A 438 -28.76 24.07 -2.74
C ALA A 438 -29.91 23.07 -2.51
N SER A 439 -29.60 21.79 -2.25
CA SER A 439 -30.58 20.76 -1.88
C SER A 439 -31.38 21.15 -0.62
N ASP A 440 -30.70 21.65 0.42
CA ASP A 440 -31.33 22.15 1.64
C ASP A 440 -32.32 23.29 1.34
N THR A 441 -31.98 24.19 0.40
CA THR A 441 -32.88 25.29 0.03
C THR A 441 -34.07 24.86 -0.81
N LYS A 442 -33.91 23.85 -1.68
CA LYS A 442 -35.03 23.28 -2.46
C LYS A 442 -36.02 22.55 -1.55
N ALA A 443 -35.51 21.74 -0.61
CA ALA A 443 -36.33 21.03 0.38
C ALA A 443 -37.15 22.01 1.25
N ARG A 444 -36.57 23.16 1.61
CA ARG A 444 -37.34 24.21 2.27
C ARG A 444 -38.47 24.72 1.39
N LYS A 445 -38.21 25.06 0.12
CA LYS A 445 -39.24 25.64 -0.77
C LYS A 445 -40.40 24.70 -1.08
N SER A 446 -40.16 23.39 -1.22
CA SER A 446 -41.24 22.42 -1.46
C SER A 446 -42.17 22.27 -0.26
N HIS A 447 -41.63 22.27 0.96
CA HIS A 447 -42.45 22.12 2.17
C HIS A 447 -43.46 23.28 2.34
N TRP A 448 -43.07 24.52 2.01
CA TRP A 448 -43.98 25.67 2.06
C TRP A 448 -45.04 25.68 0.95
N HIS A 449 -44.86 24.91 -0.13
CA HIS A 449 -45.82 24.86 -1.24
C HIS A 449 -46.92 23.80 -1.05
N ASP A 450 -46.72 22.80 -0.18
CA ASP A 450 -47.74 21.80 0.13
C ASP A 450 -48.64 22.21 1.31
N GLU A 451 -48.27 23.24 2.07
CA GLU A 451 -49.06 23.80 3.19
C GLU A 451 -49.90 25.04 2.80
N LEU A 452 -49.78 25.53 1.57
CA LEU A 452 -50.58 26.62 0.99
C LEU A 452 -51.55 26.07 -0.06
#